data_AF-A0A395NTE5-F1
#
_entry.id   AF-A0A395NTE5-F1
#
_cell.length_a   1.000
_cell.length_b   1.000
_cell.length_c   1.000
_cell.angle_alpha   90.00
_cell.angle_beta   90.00
_cell.angle_gamma   90.00
#
_symmetry.space_group_name_H-M   'P 1'
#
loop_
_entity.id
_entity.type
_entity.pdbx_description
1 polymer ?
#
loop_
_entity_poly.entity_id
_entity_poly.type
_entity_poly.pdbx_seq_one_letter_code
_entity_poly.pdbx_strand_id
1 'polypeptide(L)'
;MEEDIRLLVHLLTRTQPFPGLQLKFFLTSRPELPIRLEFKLVEGEYHDLALHEILEIIIERDIYAFLEHTLAKIRGEYNLLAPEDQQLPLNWPSQPNIQSLAKMAIPLFIFAASVCRFLEDRKCGIPNEQLREVLLFQTKSQESQLDATYMPILNKLIAGLSSKQRDKVLQSFRDIVGPILILANPLSTSSLAQILNIPRHITILDWTCFIQS
;
A
#
# COMPACT_ATOMS: atom_id res chain seq x y z
N MET A 1 3.68 17.89 -18.23
CA MET A 1 3.31 17.47 -16.86
C MET A 1 3.25 18.65 -15.90
N GLU A 2 4.32 19.40 -15.66
CA GLU A 2 4.27 20.58 -14.74
C GLU A 2 3.35 21.70 -15.25
N GLU A 3 3.34 21.97 -16.56
CA GLU A 3 2.43 22.94 -17.18
C GLU A 3 0.96 22.52 -17.07
N ASP A 4 0.68 21.21 -17.11
CA ASP A 4 -0.67 20.67 -16.99
C ASP A 4 -1.20 20.82 -15.56
N ILE A 5 -0.34 20.62 -14.55
CA ILE A 5 -0.66 20.84 -13.13
C ILE A 5 -1.03 22.31 -12.89
N ARG A 6 -0.21 23.23 -13.42
CA ARG A 6 -0.47 24.67 -13.38
C ARG A 6 -1.82 25.02 -13.96
N LEU A 7 -2.10 24.54 -15.16
CA LEU A 7 -3.35 24.79 -15.85
C LEU A 7 -4.54 24.25 -15.05
N LEU A 8 -4.44 23.04 -14.51
CA LEU A 8 -5.49 22.41 -13.71
C LEU A 8 -5.80 23.21 -12.44
N VAL A 9 -4.77 23.56 -11.64
CA VAL A 9 -4.94 24.36 -10.42
C VAL A 9 -5.54 25.73 -10.75
N HIS A 10 -5.11 26.36 -11.84
CA HIS A 10 -5.67 27.64 -12.28
C HIS A 10 -7.15 27.56 -12.66
N LEU A 11 -7.56 26.49 -13.35
CA LEU A 11 -8.96 26.28 -13.74
C LEU A 11 -9.87 26.00 -12.55
N LEU A 12 -9.40 25.21 -11.58
CA LEU A 12 -10.15 24.87 -10.36
C LEU A 12 -10.37 26.08 -9.44
N THR A 13 -9.44 27.04 -9.47
CA THR A 13 -9.48 28.22 -8.58
C THR A 13 -10.24 29.39 -9.19
N ARG A 14 -10.27 29.49 -10.53
CA ARG A 14 -11.02 30.53 -11.26
C ARG A 14 -12.41 30.12 -11.72
N THR A 15 -12.87 28.92 -11.39
CA THR A 15 -14.23 28.49 -11.70
C THR A 15 -15.21 29.32 -10.86
N GLN A 16 -15.72 30.39 -11.47
CA GLN A 16 -16.67 31.30 -10.84
C GLN A 16 -17.94 30.53 -10.47
N PRO A 17 -18.50 30.74 -9.27
CA PRO A 17 -19.80 30.17 -8.92
C PRO A 17 -20.84 30.69 -9.92
N PHE A 18 -21.47 29.79 -10.67
CA PHE A 18 -22.63 30.14 -11.47
C PHE A 18 -23.75 30.61 -10.54
N PRO A 19 -24.61 31.57 -10.95
CA PRO A 19 -25.75 31.99 -10.13
C PRO A 19 -26.61 30.77 -9.77
N GLY A 20 -26.58 30.37 -8.48
CA GLY A 20 -27.30 29.20 -7.97
C GLY A 20 -26.48 27.92 -7.77
N LEU A 21 -25.17 27.90 -8.07
CA LEU A 21 -24.32 26.72 -7.89
C LEU A 21 -23.03 27.05 -7.12
N GLN A 22 -22.89 26.48 -5.92
CA GLN A 22 -21.66 26.53 -5.13
C GLN A 22 -20.85 25.25 -5.38
N LEU A 23 -19.71 25.37 -6.05
CA LEU A 23 -18.82 24.25 -6.33
C LEU A 23 -17.77 24.11 -5.21
N LYS A 24 -17.53 22.88 -4.77
CA LYS A 24 -16.44 22.52 -3.87
C LYS A 24 -15.62 21.42 -4.54
N PHE A 25 -14.31 21.61 -4.61
CA PHE A 25 -13.39 20.66 -5.19
C PHE A 25 -12.62 19.94 -4.09
N PHE A 26 -12.52 18.61 -4.20
CA PHE A 26 -11.64 17.79 -3.35
C PHE A 26 -10.56 17.20 -4.25
N LEU A 27 -9.30 17.54 -3.96
CA LEU A 27 -8.15 17.07 -4.72
C LEU A 27 -7.27 16.22 -3.82
N THR A 28 -6.80 15.09 -4.34
CA THR A 28 -5.76 14.28 -3.72
C THR A 28 -4.55 14.24 -4.63
N SER A 29 -3.37 14.47 -4.06
CA SER A 29 -2.11 14.42 -4.81
C SER A 29 -0.98 13.91 -3.92
N ARG A 30 0.14 13.52 -4.56
CA ARG A 30 1.40 13.36 -3.83
C ARG A 30 1.95 14.74 -3.46
N PRO A 31 2.75 14.87 -2.38
CA PRO A 31 3.32 16.15 -1.94
C PRO A 31 4.51 16.59 -2.81
N GLU A 32 4.36 16.49 -4.13
CA GLU A 32 5.40 16.83 -5.09
C GLU A 32 5.59 18.36 -5.13
N LEU A 33 6.84 18.78 -5.30
CA LEU A 33 7.22 20.19 -5.23
C LEU A 33 6.42 21.07 -6.21
N PRO A 34 6.20 20.69 -7.49
CA PRO A 34 5.43 21.51 -8.43
C PRO A 34 4.01 21.78 -7.94
N ILE A 35 3.32 20.75 -7.42
CA ILE A 35 1.96 20.86 -6.91
C ILE A 35 1.91 21.81 -5.70
N ARG A 36 2.83 21.63 -4.74
CA ARG A 36 2.90 22.48 -3.53
C ARG A 36 3.18 23.94 -3.85
N LEU A 37 4.01 24.21 -4.85
CA LEU A 37 4.30 25.58 -5.27
C LEU A 37 3.09 26.25 -5.91
N GLU A 38 2.36 25.56 -6.78
CA GLU A 38 1.16 26.13 -7.41
C GLU A 38 0.04 26.42 -6.41
N PHE A 39 -0.22 25.51 -5.46
CA PHE A 39 -1.25 25.75 -4.44
C PHE A 39 -0.91 26.90 -3.48
N LYS A 40 0.37 27.22 -3.26
CA LYS A 40 0.77 28.41 -2.50
C LYS A 40 0.50 29.73 -3.22
N LEU A 41 0.40 29.69 -4.55
CA LEU A 41 0.15 30.86 -5.39
C LEU A 41 -1.36 31.12 -5.60
N VAL A 42 -2.23 30.23 -5.12
CA VAL A 42 -3.68 30.37 -5.23
C VAL A 42 -4.17 31.48 -4.30
N GLU A 43 -4.71 32.55 -4.88
CA GLU A 43 -5.46 33.57 -4.16
C GLU A 43 -6.91 33.08 -3.94
N GLY A 44 -7.21 32.52 -2.75
CA GLY A 44 -8.56 32.03 -2.41
C GLY A 44 -8.61 31.20 -1.11
N GLU A 45 -9.80 30.71 -0.76
CA GLU A 45 -9.96 29.75 0.34
C GLU A 45 -9.60 28.33 -0.12
N TYR A 46 -8.39 27.88 0.19
CA TYR A 46 -7.97 26.48 0.07
C TYR A 46 -7.64 25.94 1.46
N HIS A 47 -8.14 24.73 1.75
CA HIS A 47 -7.83 24.03 2.99
C HIS A 47 -6.90 22.87 2.66
N ASP A 48 -5.66 22.95 3.15
CA ASP A 48 -4.68 21.90 2.98
C ASP A 48 -4.81 20.83 4.06
N LEU A 49 -4.64 19.57 3.69
CA LEU A 49 -4.54 18.45 4.63
C LEU A 49 -3.41 17.53 4.19
N ALA A 50 -2.24 17.75 4.78
CA ALA A 50 -1.10 16.87 4.60
C ALA A 50 -1.30 15.56 5.37
N LEU A 51 -1.69 14.49 4.68
CA LEU A 51 -1.96 13.19 5.30
C LEU A 51 -0.77 12.62 6.10
N HIS A 52 0.46 12.97 5.72
CA HIS A 52 1.69 12.54 6.41
C HIS A 52 2.04 13.39 7.65
N GLU A 53 1.33 14.49 7.88
CA GLU A 53 1.47 15.36 9.06
C GLU A 53 0.37 15.09 10.10
N ILE A 54 -0.56 14.16 9.80
CA ILE A 54 -1.59 13.74 10.74
C ILE A 54 -0.93 13.03 11.93
N LEU A 55 -1.38 13.37 13.14
CA LEU A 55 -0.88 12.76 14.36
C LEU A 55 -1.09 11.24 14.33
N GLU A 56 -0.05 10.50 14.68
CA GLU A 56 -0.04 9.04 14.72
C GLU A 56 -1.22 8.46 15.53
N ILE A 57 -1.61 9.12 16.62
CA ILE A 57 -2.77 8.73 17.44
C ILE A 57 -4.10 8.78 16.68
N ILE A 58 -4.25 9.71 15.74
CA ILE A 58 -5.45 9.79 14.89
C ILE A 58 -5.43 8.64 13.88
N ILE A 59 -4.26 8.39 13.28
CA ILE A 59 -4.05 7.29 12.34
C ILE A 59 -4.33 5.94 13.02
N GLU A 60 -3.81 5.71 14.23
CA GLU A 60 -4.04 4.50 15.01
C GLU A 60 -5.53 4.29 15.26
N ARG A 61 -6.24 5.33 15.69
CA ARG A 61 -7.68 5.27 15.97
C ARG A 61 -8.48 4.93 14.71
N ASP A 62 -8.18 5.58 13.59
CA ASP A 62 -8.91 5.38 12.35
C ASP A 62 -8.64 3.99 11.74
N ILE A 63 -7.39 3.50 11.84
CA ILE A 63 -7.03 2.12 11.50
C ILE A 63 -7.75 1.12 12.42
N TYR A 64 -7.78 1.36 13.73
CA TYR A 64 -8.46 0.48 14.68
C TYR A 64 -9.95 0.36 14.32
N ALA A 65 -10.63 1.49 14.08
CA ALA A 65 -12.03 1.52 13.70
C ALA A 65 -12.29 0.76 12.38
N PHE A 66 -11.40 0.92 11.39
CA PHE A 66 -11.46 0.18 10.14
C PHE A 66 -11.31 -1.34 10.35
N LEU A 67 -10.31 -1.76 11.14
CA LEU A 67 -10.06 -3.17 11.43
C LEU A 67 -11.22 -3.79 12.20
N GLU A 68 -11.73 -3.12 13.23
CA GLU A 68 -12.86 -3.60 14.03
C GLU A 68 -14.10 -3.85 13.17
N HIS A 69 -14.45 -2.89 12.32
CA HIS A 69 -15.57 -3.03 11.39
C HIS A 69 -15.35 -4.16 10.37
N THR A 70 -14.19 -4.17 9.71
CA THR A 70 -13.92 -5.09 8.59
C THR A 70 -13.76 -6.52 9.08
N LEU A 71 -13.10 -6.75 10.22
CA LEU A 71 -12.92 -8.09 10.80
C LEU A 71 -14.25 -8.67 11.32
N ALA A 72 -15.14 -7.83 11.86
CA ALA A 72 -16.50 -8.24 12.21
C ALA A 72 -17.30 -8.69 10.99
N LYS A 73 -17.15 -7.98 9.86
CA LYS A 73 -17.75 -8.38 8.57
C LYS A 73 -17.20 -9.72 8.09
N ILE A 74 -15.87 -9.86 8.03
CA ILE A 74 -15.19 -11.10 7.62
C ILE A 74 -15.67 -12.28 8.48
N ARG A 75 -15.78 -12.10 9.80
CA ARG A 75 -16.32 -13.13 10.71
C ARG A 75 -17.73 -13.54 10.31
N GLY A 76 -18.62 -12.57 10.10
CA GLY A 76 -20.01 -12.82 9.74
C GLY A 76 -20.11 -13.62 8.44
N GLU A 77 -19.43 -13.16 7.39
CA GLU A 77 -19.41 -13.82 6.08
C GLU A 77 -18.76 -15.21 6.13
N TYR A 78 -17.71 -15.38 6.92
CA TYR A 78 -17.09 -16.68 7.16
C TYR A 78 -18.09 -17.64 7.82
N ASN A 79 -18.69 -17.25 8.95
CA ASN A 79 -19.60 -18.08 9.73
C ASN A 79 -20.87 -18.49 8.99
N LEU A 80 -21.36 -17.68 8.03
CA LEU A 80 -22.51 -18.03 7.19
C LEU A 80 -22.30 -19.30 6.37
N LEU A 81 -21.06 -19.63 6.03
CA LEU A 81 -20.71 -20.76 5.16
C LEU A 81 -19.87 -21.81 5.89
N ALA A 82 -19.41 -21.53 7.11
CA ALA A 82 -18.58 -22.44 7.89
C ALA A 82 -19.45 -23.48 8.63
N PRO A 83 -19.00 -24.74 8.72
CA PRO A 83 -19.56 -25.73 9.64
C PRO A 83 -19.59 -25.22 11.09
N GLU A 84 -20.56 -25.67 11.90
CA GLU A 84 -20.73 -25.22 13.30
C GLU A 84 -19.46 -25.39 14.15
N ASP A 85 -18.70 -26.47 13.93
CA ASP A 85 -17.46 -26.77 14.64
C ASP A 85 -16.28 -25.85 14.24
N GLN A 86 -16.41 -25.10 13.15
CA GLN A 86 -15.39 -24.19 12.62
C GLN A 86 -15.80 -22.73 12.70
N GLN A 87 -16.99 -22.41 13.21
CA GLN A 87 -17.44 -21.03 13.34
C GLN A 87 -16.55 -20.24 14.30
N LEU A 88 -16.27 -19.00 13.92
CA LEU A 88 -15.52 -18.06 14.70
C LEU A 88 -16.40 -17.47 15.81
N PRO A 89 -15.91 -17.35 17.05
CA PRO A 89 -16.71 -16.85 18.16
C PRO A 89 -17.04 -15.36 18.03
N LEU A 90 -18.07 -14.90 18.75
CA LEU A 90 -18.51 -13.49 18.73
C LEU A 90 -17.47 -12.47 19.23
N ASN A 91 -16.46 -12.92 19.95
CA ASN A 91 -15.34 -12.09 20.40
C ASN A 91 -14.11 -12.22 19.47
N TRP A 92 -14.25 -12.87 18.31
CA TRP A 92 -13.19 -12.95 17.31
C TRP A 92 -13.24 -11.74 16.36
N PRO A 93 -12.07 -11.13 16.05
CA PRO A 93 -10.84 -11.24 16.81
C PRO A 93 -10.94 -10.48 18.14
N SER A 94 -10.10 -10.85 19.11
CA SER A 94 -10.10 -10.16 20.41
C SER A 94 -9.62 -8.71 20.24
N GLN A 95 -10.12 -7.80 21.08
CA GLN A 95 -9.69 -6.38 21.06
C GLN A 95 -8.17 -6.21 21.14
N PRO A 96 -7.41 -6.97 21.96
CA PRO A 96 -5.95 -6.91 21.94
C PRO A 96 -5.33 -7.27 20.59
N ASN A 97 -5.91 -8.22 19.86
CA ASN A 97 -5.42 -8.58 18.53
C ASN A 97 -5.69 -7.45 17.52
N ILE A 98 -6.85 -6.79 17.59
CA ILE A 98 -7.18 -5.63 16.76
C ILE A 98 -6.19 -4.48 17.06
N GLN A 99 -5.90 -4.23 18.33
CA GLN A 99 -4.91 -3.22 18.73
C GLN A 99 -3.51 -3.54 18.19
N SER A 100 -3.08 -4.80 18.29
CA SER A 100 -1.79 -5.23 17.75
C SER A 100 -1.73 -5.01 16.24
N LEU A 101 -2.77 -5.40 15.50
CA LEU A 101 -2.87 -5.14 14.06
C LEU A 101 -2.86 -3.65 13.73
N ALA A 102 -3.55 -2.82 14.53
CA ALA A 102 -3.56 -1.38 14.33
C ALA A 102 -2.16 -0.79 14.48
N LYS A 103 -1.42 -1.20 15.53
CA LYS A 103 -0.03 -0.79 15.75
C LYS A 103 0.91 -1.27 14.64
N MET A 104 0.71 -2.47 14.12
CA MET A 104 1.49 -2.98 12.97
C MET A 104 1.25 -2.16 11.70
N ALA A 105 0.02 -1.65 11.54
CA ALA A 105 -0.38 -0.94 10.34
C ALA A 105 0.02 0.54 10.36
N ILE A 106 0.48 1.10 11.47
CA ILE A 106 0.88 2.51 11.53
C ILE A 106 2.22 2.70 10.80
N PRO A 107 2.37 3.74 9.95
CA PRO A 107 1.35 4.71 9.54
C PRO A 107 0.59 4.29 8.26
N LEU A 108 0.89 3.12 7.72
CA LEU A 108 0.46 2.62 6.41
C LEU A 108 -0.88 1.87 6.46
N PHE A 109 -1.99 2.58 6.25
CA PHE A 109 -3.35 1.99 6.16
C PHE A 109 -3.44 0.80 5.17
N ILE A 110 -2.60 0.78 4.14
CA ILE A 110 -2.51 -0.33 3.18
C ILE A 110 -2.18 -1.67 3.85
N PHE A 111 -1.45 -1.68 4.96
CA PHE A 111 -1.20 -2.88 5.76
C PHE A 111 -2.52 -3.46 6.26
N ALA A 112 -3.33 -2.65 6.93
CA ALA A 112 -4.59 -3.09 7.52
C ALA A 112 -5.53 -3.65 6.44
N ALA A 113 -5.65 -2.96 5.31
CA ALA A 113 -6.44 -3.42 4.18
C ALA A 113 -5.92 -4.75 3.60
N SER A 114 -4.59 -4.91 3.50
CA SER A 114 -3.97 -6.14 2.99
C SER A 114 -4.18 -7.32 3.92
N VAL A 115 -4.07 -7.12 5.24
CA VAL A 115 -4.39 -8.15 6.24
C VAL A 115 -5.86 -8.53 6.18
N CYS A 116 -6.79 -7.58 6.11
CA CYS A 116 -8.21 -7.89 5.96
C CYS A 116 -8.49 -8.74 4.71
N ARG A 117 -7.93 -8.37 3.55
CA ARG A 117 -8.07 -9.14 2.31
C ARG A 117 -7.50 -10.55 2.44
N PHE A 118 -6.37 -10.69 3.11
CA PHE A 118 -5.76 -11.98 3.36
C PHE A 118 -6.66 -12.86 4.24
N LEU A 119 -7.19 -12.31 5.34
CA LEU A 119 -8.10 -13.01 6.26
C LEU A 119 -9.46 -13.36 5.64
N GLU A 120 -9.89 -12.60 4.62
CA GLU A 120 -11.10 -12.87 3.86
C GLU A 120 -10.93 -14.00 2.82
N ASP A 121 -9.69 -14.21 2.32
CA ASP A 121 -9.42 -15.20 1.27
C ASP A 121 -9.43 -16.65 1.80
N ARG A 122 -10.54 -17.33 1.55
CA ARG A 122 -10.74 -18.75 1.91
C ARG A 122 -9.74 -19.70 1.24
N LYS A 123 -9.12 -19.33 0.13
CA LYS A 123 -8.05 -20.14 -0.50
C LYS A 123 -6.80 -20.17 0.38
N CYS A 124 -6.62 -19.15 1.20
CA CYS A 124 -5.52 -19.02 2.13
C CYS A 124 -5.82 -19.66 3.51
N GLY A 125 -6.99 -20.27 3.72
CA GLY A 125 -7.29 -21.06 4.92
C GLY A 125 -8.35 -20.44 5.82
N ILE A 126 -8.30 -20.79 7.12
CA ILE A 126 -9.26 -20.33 8.12
C ILE A 126 -8.80 -18.98 8.70
N PRO A 127 -9.69 -17.97 8.83
CA PRO A 127 -9.31 -16.63 9.26
C PRO A 127 -8.56 -16.60 10.60
N ASN A 128 -8.93 -17.45 11.56
CA ASN A 128 -8.25 -17.49 12.86
C ASN A 128 -6.79 -17.98 12.77
N GLU A 129 -6.51 -18.95 11.90
CA GLU A 129 -5.15 -19.45 11.69
C GLU A 129 -4.30 -18.40 10.99
N GLN A 130 -4.87 -17.76 9.95
CA GLN A 130 -4.25 -16.67 9.22
C GLN A 130 -3.95 -15.47 10.12
N LEU A 131 -4.88 -15.10 11.01
CA LEU A 131 -4.66 -14.05 11.99
C LEU A 131 -3.48 -14.37 12.89
N ARG A 132 -3.37 -15.63 13.35
CA ARG A 132 -2.25 -16.07 14.18
C ARG A 132 -0.92 -15.98 13.43
N GLU A 133 -0.89 -16.30 12.14
CA GLU A 133 0.31 -16.16 11.29
C GLU A 133 0.78 -14.70 11.20
N VAL A 134 -0.15 -13.77 10.96
CA VAL A 134 0.16 -12.33 10.89
C VAL A 134 0.71 -11.82 12.23
N LEU A 135 0.06 -12.18 13.35
CA LEU A 135 0.50 -11.77 14.69
C LEU A 135 1.85 -12.41 15.10
N LEU A 136 2.12 -13.65 14.69
CA LEU A 136 3.42 -14.29 14.93
C LEU A 136 4.55 -13.62 14.14
N PHE A 137 4.27 -13.12 12.94
CA PHE A 137 5.27 -12.41 12.16
C PHE A 137 5.74 -11.13 12.87
N GLN A 138 4.82 -10.38 13.50
CA GLN A 138 5.14 -9.22 14.33
C GLN A 138 6.20 -9.53 15.40
N THR A 139 6.06 -10.68 16.08
CA THR A 139 6.96 -11.07 17.17
C THR A 139 8.35 -11.51 16.71
N LYS A 140 8.50 -11.87 15.43
CA LYS A 140 9.74 -12.42 14.88
C LYS A 140 10.56 -11.40 14.09
N SER A 141 9.91 -10.42 13.45
CA SER A 141 10.59 -9.44 12.60
C SER A 141 10.94 -8.17 13.38
N GLN A 142 12.22 -7.90 13.60
CA GLN A 142 12.75 -6.53 13.78
C GLN A 142 12.94 -5.80 12.43
N GLU A 143 12.38 -6.34 11.34
CA GLU A 143 12.53 -5.87 9.97
C GLU A 143 11.52 -4.77 9.61
N SER A 144 11.63 -4.24 8.38
CA SER A 144 10.83 -3.09 7.94
C SER A 144 9.32 -3.38 8.00
N GLN A 145 8.49 -2.35 8.20
CA GLN A 145 7.03 -2.49 8.22
C GLN A 145 6.47 -3.15 6.95
N LEU A 146 7.16 -2.99 5.82
CA LEU A 146 6.81 -3.62 4.54
C LEU A 146 7.00 -5.13 4.60
N ASP A 147 8.08 -5.61 5.22
CA ASP A 147 8.31 -7.05 5.39
C ASP A 147 7.20 -7.64 6.27
N ALA A 148 6.86 -6.97 7.37
CA ALA A 148 5.74 -7.36 8.21
C ALA A 148 4.39 -7.38 7.46
N THR A 149 4.22 -6.50 6.47
CA THR A 149 3.01 -6.43 5.63
C THR A 149 2.91 -7.61 4.68
N TYR A 150 3.97 -7.82 3.88
CA TYR A 150 3.87 -8.64 2.68
C TYR A 150 4.39 -10.06 2.90
N MET A 151 5.36 -10.27 3.80
CA MET A 151 5.98 -11.58 3.97
C MET A 151 5.02 -12.66 4.45
N PRO A 152 4.05 -12.43 5.36
CA PRO A 152 3.06 -13.45 5.71
C PRO A 152 2.28 -13.94 4.48
N ILE A 153 1.89 -12.99 3.61
CA ILE A 153 1.11 -13.25 2.41
C ILE A 153 1.97 -14.01 1.38
N LEU A 154 3.18 -13.50 1.10
CA LEU A 154 4.09 -14.10 0.12
C LEU A 154 4.53 -15.50 0.53
N ASN A 155 4.84 -15.71 1.81
CA ASN A 155 5.22 -17.03 2.32
C ASN A 155 4.06 -18.03 2.22
N LYS A 156 2.82 -17.59 2.44
CA LYS A 156 1.67 -18.48 2.32
C LYS A 156 1.38 -18.91 0.89
N LEU A 157 1.59 -18.04 -0.08
CA LEU A 157 1.44 -18.37 -1.51
C LEU A 157 2.38 -19.50 -1.96
N ILE A 158 3.51 -19.70 -1.28
CA ILE A 158 4.48 -20.74 -1.59
C ILE A 158 4.49 -21.91 -0.58
N ALA A 159 3.76 -21.77 0.53
CA ALA A 159 3.64 -22.79 1.55
C ALA A 159 2.84 -24.00 1.00
N GLY A 160 3.31 -25.22 1.29
CA GLY A 160 2.67 -26.45 0.81
C GLY A 160 2.92 -26.80 -0.66
N LEU A 161 3.55 -25.93 -1.46
CA LEU A 161 3.95 -26.26 -2.83
C LEU A 161 5.13 -27.23 -2.86
N SER A 162 5.11 -28.18 -3.81
CA SER A 162 6.29 -28.97 -4.15
C SER A 162 7.41 -28.07 -4.68
N SER A 163 8.67 -28.53 -4.62
CA SER A 163 9.82 -27.73 -5.12
C SER A 163 9.58 -27.22 -6.53
N LYS A 164 9.12 -28.09 -7.44
CA LYS A 164 8.88 -27.73 -8.84
C LYS A 164 7.76 -26.70 -9.03
N GLN A 165 6.72 -26.73 -8.19
CA GLN A 165 5.65 -25.73 -8.22
C GLN A 165 6.13 -24.41 -7.64
N ARG A 166 6.87 -24.45 -6.54
CA ARG A 166 7.48 -23.26 -5.93
C ARG A 166 8.40 -22.56 -6.91
N ASP A 167 9.28 -23.29 -7.60
CA ASP A 167 10.20 -22.74 -8.58
C ASP A 167 9.45 -22.05 -9.73
N LYS A 168 8.34 -22.63 -10.20
CA LYS A 168 7.48 -22.01 -11.21
C LYS A 168 6.85 -20.70 -10.74
N VAL A 169 6.35 -20.68 -9.50
CA VAL A 169 5.75 -19.46 -8.91
C VAL A 169 6.80 -18.37 -8.73
N LEU A 170 7.97 -18.72 -8.18
CA LEU A 170 9.08 -17.79 -8.01
C LEU A 170 9.62 -17.26 -9.35
N GLN A 171 9.70 -18.12 -10.36
CA GLN A 171 10.11 -17.70 -11.70
C GLN A 171 9.09 -16.73 -12.30
N SER A 172 7.80 -17.06 -12.24
CA SER A 172 6.73 -16.17 -12.75
C SER A 172 6.72 -14.83 -12.01
N PHE A 173 6.94 -14.84 -10.70
CA PHE A 173 7.07 -13.62 -9.90
C PHE A 173 8.25 -12.78 -10.37
N ARG A 174 9.43 -13.38 -10.59
CA ARG A 174 10.62 -12.68 -11.10
C ARG A 174 10.39 -12.13 -12.51
N ASP A 175 9.74 -12.89 -13.38
CA ASP A 175 9.51 -12.49 -14.78
C ASP A 175 8.53 -11.31 -14.89
N ILE A 176 7.58 -11.17 -13.94
CA ILE A 176 6.59 -10.09 -13.94
C ILE A 176 7.05 -8.92 -13.06
N VAL A 177 7.39 -9.18 -11.80
CA VAL A 177 7.69 -8.15 -10.80
C VAL A 177 9.14 -7.65 -10.94
N GLY A 178 10.07 -8.51 -11.36
CA GLY A 178 11.47 -8.14 -11.56
C GLY A 178 11.64 -6.95 -12.52
N PRO A 179 11.07 -6.98 -13.73
CA PRO A 179 11.12 -5.84 -14.64
C PRO A 179 10.49 -4.57 -14.06
N ILE A 180 9.35 -4.68 -13.37
CA ILE A 180 8.69 -3.53 -12.74
C ILE A 180 9.61 -2.88 -11.69
N LEU A 181 10.26 -3.69 -10.85
CA LEU A 181 11.20 -3.20 -9.85
C LEU A 181 12.43 -2.54 -10.49
N ILE A 182 12.95 -3.12 -11.57
CA ILE A 182 14.09 -2.54 -12.32
C ILE A 182 13.69 -1.22 -12.98
N LEU A 183 12.45 -1.08 -13.46
CA LEU A 183 11.96 0.18 -14.03
C LEU A 183 11.73 1.25 -12.95
N ALA A 184 11.19 0.85 -11.79
CA ALA A 184 10.90 1.77 -10.70
C ALA A 184 12.16 2.23 -9.96
N ASN A 185 13.12 1.33 -9.76
CA ASN A 185 14.43 1.60 -9.18
C ASN A 185 15.51 1.13 -10.16
N PRO A 186 15.88 2.00 -11.12
CA PRO A 186 16.83 1.64 -12.17
C PRO A 186 18.14 1.15 -11.60
N LEU A 187 18.68 0.14 -12.27
CA LEU A 187 20.00 -0.39 -11.98
C LEU A 187 21.04 0.73 -12.04
N SER A 188 22.03 0.65 -11.16
CA SER A 188 23.15 1.58 -11.21
C SER A 188 23.80 1.54 -12.60
N THR A 189 24.35 2.66 -13.05
CA THR A 189 25.11 2.74 -14.32
C THR A 189 26.24 1.72 -14.38
N SER A 190 26.79 1.35 -13.21
CA SER A 190 27.81 0.31 -13.06
C SER A 190 27.27 -1.09 -13.32
N SER A 191 26.09 -1.41 -12.79
CA SER A 191 25.41 -2.69 -13.00
C SER A 191 24.93 -2.84 -14.44
N LEU A 192 24.39 -1.77 -15.03
CA LEU A 192 23.98 -1.76 -16.44
C LEU A 192 25.17 -1.94 -17.38
N ALA A 193 26.28 -1.26 -17.14
CA ALA A 193 27.51 -1.42 -17.91
C ALA A 193 28.02 -2.88 -17.89
N GLN A 194 27.92 -3.56 -16.75
CA GLN A 194 28.28 -4.97 -16.62
C GLN A 194 27.33 -5.89 -17.39
N ILE A 195 26.01 -5.66 -17.31
CA ILE A 195 25.01 -6.45 -18.03
C ILE A 195 25.13 -6.28 -19.54
N LEU A 196 25.32 -5.04 -19.99
CA LEU A 196 25.47 -4.69 -21.40
C LEU A 196 26.88 -4.98 -21.93
N ASN A 197 27.80 -5.39 -21.06
CA ASN A 197 29.22 -5.62 -21.37
C ASN A 197 29.86 -4.42 -22.10
N ILE A 198 29.57 -3.20 -21.64
CA ILE A 198 30.13 -1.95 -22.18
C ILE A 198 30.89 -1.17 -21.11
N PRO A 199 31.89 -0.36 -21.49
CA PRO A 199 32.58 0.54 -20.57
C PRO A 199 31.63 1.49 -19.81
N ARG A 200 31.84 1.67 -18.49
CA ARG A 200 31.03 2.57 -17.63
C ARG A 200 30.88 4.01 -18.14
N HIS A 201 31.85 4.52 -18.90
CA HIS A 201 31.80 5.90 -19.39
C HIS A 201 30.75 6.10 -20.50
N ILE A 202 30.26 5.02 -21.12
CA ILE A 202 29.25 5.07 -22.18
C ILE A 202 27.83 5.13 -21.61
N THR A 203 27.55 4.50 -20.45
CA THR A 203 26.22 4.47 -19.82
C THR A 203 25.79 5.77 -19.14
N ILE A 204 26.70 6.73 -18.93
CA ILE A 204 26.40 7.97 -18.17
C ILE A 204 25.74 9.05 -19.06
N LEU A 205 26.03 9.04 -20.37
CA LEU A 205 25.59 10.08 -21.30
C LEU A 205 24.12 9.93 -21.76
N ASP A 206 23.56 8.73 -21.74
CA ASP A 206 22.18 8.47 -22.19
C ASP A 206 21.17 8.25 -21.05
N TRP A 207 21.60 7.72 -19.90
CA TRP A 207 20.69 7.33 -18.81
C TRP A 207 20.25 8.50 -17.91
N THR A 208 21.05 9.56 -17.81
CA THR A 208 20.69 10.76 -17.03
C THR A 208 19.54 11.54 -17.67
N CYS A 209 19.41 11.51 -19.00
CA CYS A 209 18.30 12.12 -19.73
C CYS A 209 16.96 11.38 -19.55
N PHE A 210 16.98 10.06 -19.34
CA PHE A 210 15.77 9.22 -19.27
C PHE A 210 15.10 9.17 -17.88
N ILE A 211 15.82 9.51 -16.81
CA ILE A 211 15.29 9.47 -15.42
C ILE A 211 14.74 10.84 -14.97
N GLN A 212 15.04 11.93 -15.70
CA GLN A 212 14.58 13.28 -15.39
C GLN A 212 13.38 13.77 -16.25
N SER A 213 12.76 12.91 -17.06
CA SER A 213 11.58 13.25 -17.88
C SER A 213 10.29 12.57 -17.43
#